data_AF-A0A1Q7IIQ0-F1
#
_entry.id   AF-A0A1Q7IIQ0-F1
#
_cell.length_a   1.000
_cell.length_b   1.000
_cell.length_c   1.000
_cell.angle_alpha   90.00
_cell.angle_beta   90.00
_cell.angle_gamma   90.00
#
_symmetry.space_group_name_H-M   'P 1'
#
loop_
_entity.id
_entity.type
_entity.pdbx_description
1 polymer ?
#
loop_
_entity_poly.entity_id
_entity_poly.type
_entity_poly.pdbx_seq_one_letter_code
_entity_poly.pdbx_strand_id
1 'polypeptide(L)'
;MEDPPPRVVSQEQRLEVGPRICARILETFKENVLAVFITGSTAKALDRPFSDLEMTAIVKGSLNLPTKFYVYDGLLVQIEYQQESEFLKSAREPGRDWPVGADECRNRIVLFERDGWTRMLDEAVKENDAADFLDAVRLCSAAHD
;
A
#
# COMPACT_ATOMS: atom_id res chain seq x y z
N MET A 1 8.52 10.93 26.19
CA MET A 1 9.30 9.69 26.05
C MET A 1 9.84 9.74 24.64
N GLU A 2 11.15 9.68 24.46
CA GLU A 2 11.79 9.71 23.14
C GLU A 2 11.56 8.37 22.45
N ASP A 3 11.28 8.36 21.14
CA ASP A 3 11.10 7.12 20.40
C ASP A 3 12.40 6.31 20.42
N PRO A 4 12.35 4.98 20.58
CA PRO A 4 13.55 4.16 20.56
C PRO A 4 14.25 4.31 19.20
N PRO A 5 15.60 4.28 19.15
CA PRO A 5 16.32 4.39 17.90
C PRO A 5 15.94 3.23 16.96
N PRO A 6 16.02 3.43 15.62
CA PRO A 6 15.81 2.36 14.67
C PRO A 6 16.71 1.16 14.97
N ARG A 7 16.14 -0.05 14.95
CA ARG A 7 16.87 -1.30 15.17
C ARG A 7 16.90 -2.16 13.93
N VAL A 8 17.79 -3.16 13.93
CA VAL A 8 17.74 -4.23 12.94
C VAL A 8 16.50 -5.08 13.19
N VAL A 9 15.71 -5.28 12.13
CA VAL A 9 14.50 -6.10 12.14
C VAL A 9 14.60 -7.11 11.00
N SER A 10 14.23 -8.36 11.24
CA SER A 10 14.11 -9.37 10.18
C SER A 10 12.77 -9.26 9.45
N GLN A 11 12.68 -9.84 8.25
CA GLN A 11 11.41 -9.92 7.53
C GLN A 11 10.33 -10.59 8.38
N GLU A 12 10.64 -11.73 9.02
CA GLU A 12 9.71 -12.46 9.89
C GLU A 12 9.17 -11.56 11.01
N GLN A 13 10.03 -10.79 11.67
CA GLN A 13 9.62 -9.84 12.70
C GLN A 13 8.70 -8.74 12.14
N ARG A 14 8.95 -8.22 10.93
CA ARG A 14 8.05 -7.26 10.26
C ARG A 14 6.68 -7.90 9.98
N LEU A 15 6.68 -9.13 9.49
CA LEU A 15 5.46 -9.89 9.19
C LEU A 15 4.65 -10.24 10.45
N GLU A 16 5.29 -10.38 11.62
CA GLU A 16 4.59 -10.54 12.89
C GLU A 16 3.89 -9.26 13.39
N VAL A 17 4.44 -8.09 13.06
CA VAL A 17 3.89 -6.79 13.46
C VAL A 17 2.65 -6.42 12.63
N GLY A 18 2.66 -6.72 11.33
CA GLY A 18 1.57 -6.39 10.40
C GLY A 18 0.16 -6.80 10.88
N PRO A 19 -0.10 -8.08 11.23
CA PRO A 19 -1.38 -8.52 11.75
C PRO A 19 -1.84 -7.79 13.01
N ARG A 20 -0.92 -7.39 13.89
CA ARG A 20 -1.25 -6.65 15.13
C ARG A 20 -1.73 -5.24 14.81
N ILE A 21 -1.08 -4.59 13.83
CA ILE A 21 -1.50 -3.27 13.34
C ILE A 21 -2.85 -3.39 12.63
N CYS A 22 -3.00 -4.39 11.75
CA CYS A 22 -4.25 -4.66 11.03
C CYS A 22 -5.42 -4.80 12.02
N ALA A 23 -5.26 -5.60 13.08
CA ALA A 23 -6.29 -5.74 14.12
C ALA A 23 -6.70 -4.41 14.75
N ARG A 24 -5.74 -3.52 15.05
CA ARG A 24 -6.03 -2.18 15.60
C ARG A 24 -6.75 -1.26 14.60
N ILE A 25 -6.37 -1.32 13.32
CA ILE A 25 -7.06 -0.59 12.24
C ILE A 25 -8.52 -1.05 12.16
N LEU A 26 -8.75 -2.36 12.16
CA LEU A 26 -10.09 -2.96 12.10
C LEU A 26 -10.92 -2.63 13.34
N GLU A 27 -10.33 -2.63 14.54
CA GLU A 27 -11.02 -2.25 15.77
C GLU A 27 -11.45 -0.78 15.75
N THR A 28 -10.58 0.09 15.22
CA THR A 28 -10.81 1.55 15.20
C THR A 28 -11.85 1.96 14.15
N PHE A 29 -11.73 1.45 12.93
CA PHE A 29 -12.49 1.92 11.77
C PHE A 29 -13.57 0.94 11.28
N LYS A 30 -13.54 -0.31 11.77
CA LYS A 30 -14.61 -1.31 11.65
C LYS A 30 -15.11 -1.52 10.22
N GLU A 31 -16.40 -1.30 9.99
CA GLU A 31 -17.07 -1.47 8.70
C GLU A 31 -16.59 -0.49 7.62
N ASN A 32 -15.73 0.47 7.96
CA ASN A 32 -15.20 1.43 6.99
C ASN A 32 -13.88 0.97 6.34
N VAL A 33 -13.28 -0.13 6.83
CA VAL A 33 -12.09 -0.75 6.21
C VAL A 33 -12.54 -1.82 5.22
N LEU A 34 -12.01 -1.79 4.00
CA LEU A 34 -12.34 -2.74 2.93
C LEU A 34 -11.21 -3.75 2.69
N ALA A 35 -9.96 -3.32 2.83
CA ALA A 35 -8.79 -4.20 2.75
C ALA A 35 -7.63 -3.63 3.56
N VAL A 36 -6.74 -4.50 4.02
CA VAL A 36 -5.45 -4.13 4.61
C VAL A 36 -4.38 -5.08 4.09
N PHE A 37 -3.27 -4.54 3.62
CA PHE A 37 -2.17 -5.33 3.10
C PHE A 37 -0.80 -4.71 3.42
N ILE A 38 0.22 -5.56 3.52
CA ILE A 38 1.64 -5.16 3.60
C ILE A 38 2.15 -5.00 2.17
N THR A 39 2.96 -3.97 1.93
CA THR A 39 3.49 -3.59 0.61
C THR A 39 5.01 -3.46 0.66
N GLY A 40 5.59 -2.88 -0.39
CA GLY A 40 6.98 -2.46 -0.40
C GLY A 40 7.98 -3.61 -0.28
N SER A 41 9.12 -3.33 0.33
CA SER A 41 10.23 -4.30 0.40
C SER A 41 9.89 -5.56 1.20
N THR A 42 9.07 -5.42 2.25
CA THR A 42 8.65 -6.55 3.10
C THR A 42 7.78 -7.55 2.33
N ALA A 43 6.83 -7.06 1.51
CA ALA A 43 5.97 -7.92 0.70
C ALA A 43 6.74 -8.71 -0.37
N LYS A 44 7.88 -8.17 -0.82
CA LYS A 44 8.74 -8.77 -1.85
C LYS A 44 9.85 -9.65 -1.32
N ALA A 45 10.00 -9.78 0.00
CA ALA A 45 11.17 -10.41 0.63
C ALA A 45 12.51 -9.77 0.20
N LEU A 46 12.49 -8.46 0.00
CA LEU A 46 13.65 -7.64 -0.37
C LEU A 46 14.01 -6.63 0.72
N ASP A 47 13.37 -6.73 1.89
CA ASP A 47 13.65 -5.88 3.03
C ASP A 47 15.07 -6.08 3.56
N ARG A 48 15.65 -4.97 4.00
CA ARG A 48 17.01 -4.87 4.53
C ARG A 48 16.94 -4.64 6.04
N PRO A 49 18.08 -4.72 6.78
CA PRO A 49 18.11 -4.57 8.23
C PRO A 49 17.29 -3.38 8.78
N PHE A 50 17.27 -2.25 8.06
CA PHE A 50 16.58 -1.01 8.46
C PHE A 50 15.42 -0.62 7.53
N SER A 51 14.93 -1.52 6.69
CA SER A 51 13.67 -1.28 5.97
C SER A 51 12.54 -1.05 6.96
N ASP A 52 11.61 -0.17 6.61
CA ASP A 52 10.35 0.02 7.29
C ASP A 52 9.36 -1.13 7.03
N LEU A 53 8.24 -1.08 7.74
CA LEU A 53 7.04 -1.86 7.44
C LEU A 53 6.01 -0.92 6.80
N GLU A 54 5.81 -1.09 5.50
CA GLU A 54 4.82 -0.36 4.70
C GLU A 54 3.50 -1.14 4.67
N MET A 55 2.40 -0.46 5.00
CA MET A 55 1.05 -1.02 4.97
C MET A 55 0.07 -0.06 4.32
N THR A 56 -0.90 -0.61 3.60
CA THR A 56 -1.99 0.16 3.00
C THR A 56 -3.32 -0.38 3.49
N ALA A 57 -4.16 0.54 3.96
CA ALA A 57 -5.52 0.28 4.39
C ALA A 57 -6.49 0.99 3.44
N ILE A 58 -7.33 0.21 2.77
CA ILE A 58 -8.38 0.74 1.90
C ILE A 58 -9.58 1.06 2.75
N VAL A 59 -10.04 2.30 2.65
CA VAL A 59 -11.19 2.81 3.39
C VAL A 59 -12.30 3.26 2.45
N LYS A 60 -13.54 3.23 2.95
CA LYS A 60 -14.69 3.83 2.25
C LYS A 60 -14.45 5.34 2.06
N GLY A 61 -14.95 5.89 0.96
CA GLY A 61 -14.72 7.30 0.56
C GLY A 61 -15.19 8.37 1.55
N SER A 62 -15.98 8.03 2.57
CA SER A 62 -16.33 8.95 3.67
C SER A 62 -15.19 9.17 4.67
N LEU A 63 -14.13 8.37 4.63
CA LEU A 63 -12.94 8.53 5.46
C LEU A 63 -11.79 9.10 4.63
N ASN A 64 -11.28 10.25 5.05
CA ASN A 64 -10.01 10.79 4.58
C ASN A 64 -9.07 10.88 5.78
N LEU A 65 -8.05 10.01 5.80
CA LEU A 65 -7.12 9.88 6.90
C LEU A 65 -5.71 10.15 6.38
N PRO A 66 -4.88 10.91 7.12
CA PRO A 66 -3.51 11.14 6.70
C PRO A 66 -2.70 9.83 6.82
N THR A 67 -1.67 9.70 5.98
CA THR A 67 -0.62 8.70 6.17
C THR A 67 -0.03 8.85 7.58
N LYS A 68 0.15 7.72 8.27
CA LYS A 68 0.72 7.68 9.61
C LYS A 68 2.11 7.07 9.57
N PHE A 69 3.03 7.74 10.26
CA PHE A 69 4.36 7.24 10.56
C PHE A 69 4.52 7.11 12.06
N TYR A 70 5.07 5.98 12.52
CA TYR A 70 5.44 5.81 13.91
C TYR A 70 6.56 4.78 14.06
N VAL A 71 7.25 4.83 15.20
CA VAL A 71 8.24 3.83 15.57
C VAL A 71 7.61 2.86 16.56
N TYR A 72 7.55 1.57 16.20
CA TYR A 72 7.10 0.49 17.07
C TYR A 72 8.28 -0.39 17.44
N ASP A 73 8.75 -0.30 18.69
CA ASP A 73 9.89 -1.10 19.16
C ASP A 73 11.13 -0.96 18.25
N GLY A 74 11.43 0.26 17.80
CA GLY A 74 12.56 0.54 16.90
C GLY A 74 12.33 0.14 15.43
N LEU A 75 11.15 -0.34 15.05
CA LEU A 75 10.73 -0.52 13.65
C LEU A 75 9.96 0.73 13.18
N LEU A 76 10.42 1.35 12.09
CA LEU A 76 9.63 2.39 11.41
C LEU A 76 8.45 1.71 10.70
N VAL A 77 7.25 2.24 10.92
CA VAL A 77 6.01 1.78 10.30
C VAL A 77 5.35 2.94 9.56
N GLN A 78 4.98 2.70 8.32
CA GLN A 78 4.15 3.57 7.50
C GLN A 78 2.80 2.91 7.26
N ILE A 79 1.71 3.63 7.52
CA ILE A 79 0.36 3.21 7.16
C ILE A 79 -0.26 4.27 6.25
N GLU A 80 -0.53 3.89 5.01
CA GLU A 80 -1.32 4.68 4.09
C GLU A 80 -2.80 4.32 4.20
N TYR A 81 -3.66 5.33 4.22
CA TYR A 81 -5.11 5.16 4.19
C TYR A 81 -5.62 5.69 2.88
N GLN A 82 -6.03 4.80 1.99
CA GLN A 82 -6.41 5.14 0.62
C GLN A 82 -7.92 4.97 0.45
N GLN A 83 -8.57 5.94 -0.17
CA GLN A 83 -9.98 5.80 -0.51
C GLN A 83 -10.13 4.81 -1.66
N GLU A 84 -11.10 3.90 -1.54
CA GLU A 84 -11.36 2.87 -2.56
C GLU A 84 -11.47 3.45 -3.97
N SER A 85 -12.29 4.50 -4.15
CA SER A 85 -12.54 5.08 -5.47
C SER A 85 -11.28 5.68 -6.10
N GLU A 86 -10.44 6.32 -5.29
CA GLU A 86 -9.21 6.95 -5.76
C GLU A 86 -8.15 5.90 -6.06
N PHE A 87 -7.99 4.92 -5.17
CA PHE A 87 -7.03 3.83 -5.36
C PHE A 87 -7.37 2.98 -6.59
N LEU A 88 -8.63 2.58 -6.75
CA LEU A 88 -9.08 1.82 -7.93
C LEU A 88 -9.02 2.65 -9.21
N LYS A 89 -9.22 3.97 -9.15
CA LYS A 89 -9.05 4.83 -10.31
C LYS A 89 -7.58 4.86 -10.73
N SER A 90 -6.67 5.11 -9.80
CA SER A 90 -5.23 5.10 -10.04
C SER A 90 -4.74 3.74 -10.54
N ALA A 91 -5.33 2.64 -10.06
CA ALA A 91 -5.00 1.29 -10.53
C ALA A 91 -5.40 1.05 -12.01
N ARG A 92 -6.42 1.75 -12.53
CA ARG A 92 -6.88 1.63 -13.93
C ARG A 92 -6.19 2.53 -14.93
N GLU A 93 -5.68 3.68 -14.48
CA GLU A 93 -5.17 4.72 -15.37
C GLU A 93 -3.66 4.58 -15.61
N PRO A 94 -3.19 4.48 -16.87
CA PRO A 94 -1.76 4.51 -17.17
C PRO A 94 -1.22 5.92 -16.88
N GLY A 95 -0.38 6.05 -15.85
CA GLY A 95 0.19 7.31 -15.40
C GLY A 95 1.73 7.28 -15.32
N ARG A 96 2.35 8.45 -15.15
CA ARG A 96 3.82 8.60 -15.00
C ARG A 96 4.40 7.68 -13.91
N ASP A 97 3.68 7.55 -12.79
CA ASP A 97 4.11 6.77 -11.64
C ASP A 97 3.59 5.32 -11.65
N TRP A 98 3.00 4.89 -12.78
CA TRP A 98 2.41 3.55 -12.93
C TRP A 98 3.35 2.42 -12.50
N PRO A 99 4.65 2.39 -12.86
CA PRO A 99 5.52 1.30 -12.41
C PRO A 99 5.64 1.19 -10.89
N VAL A 100 5.53 2.31 -10.17
CA VAL A 100 5.61 2.37 -8.71
C VAL A 100 4.25 2.02 -8.08
N GLY A 101 3.17 2.62 -8.55
CA GLY A 101 1.81 2.31 -8.04
C GLY A 101 1.37 0.88 -8.35
N ALA A 102 1.76 0.34 -9.51
CA ALA A 102 1.48 -1.05 -9.89
C ALA A 102 2.29 -2.06 -9.07
N ASP A 103 3.47 -1.68 -8.56
CA ASP A 103 4.24 -2.52 -7.65
C ASP A 103 3.44 -2.77 -6.37
N GLU A 104 2.89 -1.72 -5.76
CA GLU A 104 2.03 -1.83 -4.58
C GLU A 104 0.78 -2.68 -4.85
N CYS A 105 0.18 -2.48 -6.02
CA CYS A 105 -0.99 -3.25 -6.42
C CYS A 105 -0.66 -4.73 -6.63
N ARG A 106 0.53 -5.10 -7.14
CA ARG A 106 0.88 -6.50 -7.46
C ARG A 106 1.60 -7.23 -6.34
N ASN A 107 2.48 -6.53 -5.63
CA ASN A 107 3.37 -7.07 -4.62
C ASN A 107 2.83 -6.71 -3.23
N ARG A 108 1.81 -7.46 -2.82
CA ARG A 108 1.09 -7.23 -1.57
C ARG A 108 0.88 -8.52 -0.79
N ILE A 109 0.99 -8.46 0.53
CA ILE A 109 0.55 -9.53 1.43
C ILE A 109 -0.76 -9.09 2.07
N VAL A 110 -1.86 -9.73 1.67
CA VAL A 110 -3.20 -9.42 2.15
C VAL A 110 -3.36 -9.91 3.60
N LEU A 111 -3.63 -8.98 4.51
CA LEU A 111 -3.91 -9.28 5.92
C LEU A 111 -5.42 -9.34 6.20
N PHE A 112 -6.20 -8.56 5.45
CA PHE A 112 -7.65 -8.51 5.56
C PHE A 112 -8.24 -8.05 4.23
N GLU A 113 -9.40 -8.61 3.87
CA GLU A 113 -10.27 -8.06 2.84
C GLU A 113 -11.75 -8.27 3.19
N ARG A 114 -12.61 -7.49 2.55
CA ARG A 114 -14.06 -7.65 2.57
C ARG A 114 -14.59 -7.76 1.15
N ASP A 115 -15.63 -8.57 0.97
CA ASP A 115 -16.43 -8.67 -0.26
C ASP A 115 -15.61 -8.94 -1.55
N GLY A 116 -14.45 -9.59 -1.41
CA GLY A 116 -13.56 -9.89 -2.53
C GLY A 116 -12.91 -8.64 -3.14
N TRP A 117 -12.71 -7.58 -2.36
CA TRP A 117 -12.15 -6.31 -2.82
C TRP A 117 -10.84 -6.48 -3.61
N THR A 118 -10.00 -7.44 -3.23
CA THR A 118 -8.73 -7.68 -3.94
C THR A 118 -8.92 -8.15 -5.39
N ARG A 119 -10.05 -8.81 -5.71
CA ARG A 119 -10.41 -9.17 -7.09
C ARG A 119 -10.72 -7.93 -7.93
N MET A 120 -11.40 -6.94 -7.35
CA MET A 120 -11.69 -5.67 -8.03
C MET A 120 -10.39 -4.92 -8.34
N LEU A 121 -9.42 -4.96 -7.42
CA LEU A 121 -8.09 -4.41 -7.67
C LEU A 121 -7.36 -5.15 -8.79
N ASP A 122 -7.37 -6.49 -8.78
CA ASP A 122 -6.71 -7.28 -9.83
C ASP A 122 -7.34 -7.03 -11.22
N GLU A 123 -8.66 -6.84 -11.28
CA GLU A 123 -9.36 -6.44 -12.51
C GLU A 123 -8.95 -5.04 -12.98
N ALA A 124 -8.90 -4.07 -12.07
CA ALA A 124 -8.44 -2.70 -12.38
C ALA A 124 -7.01 -2.68 -12.94
N VAL A 125 -6.09 -3.46 -12.35
CA VAL A 125 -4.71 -3.57 -12.84
C VAL A 125 -4.66 -4.24 -14.22
N LYS A 126 -5.48 -5.27 -14.47
CA LYS A 126 -5.58 -5.91 -15.80
C LYS A 126 -6.10 -4.97 -16.87
N GLU A 127 -7.07 -4.12 -16.54
CA GLU A 127 -7.58 -3.08 -17.46
C GLU A 127 -6.45 -2.12 -17.87
N ASN A 128 -5.61 -1.72 -16.92
CA ASN A 128 -4.45 -0.87 -17.18
C ASN A 128 -3.39 -1.58 -18.02
N ASP A 129 -3.09 -2.84 -17.72
CA ASP A 129 -2.12 -3.64 -18.49
C ASP A 129 -2.54 -3.86 -19.96
N ALA A 130 -3.85 -3.85 -20.21
CA ALA A 130 -4.40 -3.91 -21.56
C ALA A 130 -4.50 -2.54 -22.25
N ALA A 131 -4.28 -1.43 -21.53
CA ALA A 131 -4.34 -0.09 -22.08
C ALA A 131 -3.14 0.21 -22.98
N ASP A 132 -3.34 1.01 -24.02
CA ASP A 132 -2.25 1.45 -24.90
C ASP A 132 -1.37 2.49 -24.17
N PHE A 133 -0.15 2.10 -23.84
CA PHE A 133 0.83 2.94 -23.14
C PHE A 133 1.44 4.04 -24.03
N LEU A 134 1.14 4.09 -25.34
CA LEU A 134 1.70 5.11 -26.24
C LEU A 134 1.44 6.54 -25.76
N ASP A 135 0.26 6.83 -25.24
CA ASP A 135 -0.07 8.17 -24.77
C ASP A 135 0.61 8.50 -23.43
N ALA A 136 0.76 7.52 -22.53
CA ALA A 136 1.53 7.68 -21.29
C ALA A 136 3.02 7.95 -21.57
N VAL A 137 3.60 7.25 -22.55
CA VAL A 137 4.99 7.49 -23.00
C VAL A 137 5.14 8.88 -23.61
N ARG A 138 4.17 9.34 -24.42
CA ARG A 138 4.17 10.69 -24.99
C ARG A 138 4.10 11.79 -23.94
N LEU A 139 3.27 11.64 -22.91
CA LEU A 139 3.18 12.57 -21.78
C LEU A 139 4.51 12.69 -21.00
N CYS A 140 5.24 11.59 -20.86
CA CYS A 140 6.58 11.62 -20.25
C CYS A 140 7.62 12.31 -21.15
N SER A 141 7.44 12.27 -22.47
CA SER A 141 8.38 12.86 -23.44
C SER A 141 8.22 14.37 -23.60
N ALA A 142 7.02 14.90 -23.40
CA ALA A 142 6.71 16.34 -23.58
C ALA A 142 7.15 17.24 -22.39
N ALA A 143 7.69 16.66 -21.31
CA ALA A 143 8.13 17.40 -20.13
C ALA A 143 9.62 17.84 -20.19
N HIS A 144 10.23 17.83 -21.38
CA HIS A 144 11.65 18.17 -21.61
C HIS A 144 11.86 19.31 -22.62
N ASP A 145 10.79 19.98 -23.05
CA ASP A 145 10.84 21.21 -23.86
C ASP A 145 10.45 22.45 -23.02
#